data_AF-A0A9X4P341-F1
#
_entry.id   AF-A0A9X4P341-F1
#
_cell.length_a   1.000
_cell.length_b   1.000
_cell.length_c   1.000
_cell.angle_alpha   90.00
_cell.angle_beta   90.00
_cell.angle_gamma   90.00
#
_symmetry.space_group_name_H-M   'P 1'
#
loop_
_entity.id
_entity.type
_entity.pdbx_description
1 polymer ?
#
loop_
_entity_poly.entity_id
_entity_poly.type
_entity_poly.pdbx_seq_one_letter_code
_entity_poly.pdbx_strand_id
1 'polypeptide(L)'
;MKDAFAQIGDEEASTVKAHSPHPLMHRTESVDYGIVIEGELTLVLDDSEVQLKPGSVVVQRGSNHAWANRSGQPCRVLFVLVDGAYEPSLAAALAAR
;
A
#
# COMPACT_ATOMS: atom_id res chain seq x y z
N MET A 1 -14.82 -6.06 3.69
CA MET A 1 -13.79 -5.24 3.00
C MET A 1 -12.75 -6.07 2.26
N LYS A 2 -12.54 -7.36 2.59
CA LYS A 2 -11.96 -8.33 1.63
C LYS A 2 -12.62 -8.25 0.25
N ASP A 3 -13.92 -7.98 0.25
CA ASP A 3 -14.75 -7.74 -0.94
C ASP A 3 -14.17 -6.67 -1.89
N ALA A 4 -13.49 -5.64 -1.37
CA ALA A 4 -12.89 -4.58 -2.20
C ALA A 4 -11.69 -5.11 -3.01
N PHE A 5 -10.87 -5.97 -2.40
CA PHE A 5 -9.74 -6.62 -3.08
C PHE A 5 -10.20 -7.74 -4.02
N ALA A 6 -11.26 -8.47 -3.63
CA ALA A 6 -11.90 -9.45 -4.51
C ALA A 6 -12.47 -8.81 -5.79
N GLN A 7 -13.02 -7.59 -5.71
CA GLN A 7 -13.54 -6.85 -6.86
C GLN A 7 -12.47 -6.46 -7.89
N ILE A 8 -11.21 -6.33 -7.47
CA ILE A 8 -10.08 -5.98 -8.33
C ILE A 8 -9.23 -7.20 -8.71
N GLY A 9 -9.61 -8.40 -8.27
CA GLY A 9 -8.98 -9.66 -8.66
C GLY A 9 -7.72 -10.03 -7.88
N ASP A 10 -7.43 -9.36 -6.76
CA ASP A 10 -6.22 -9.58 -5.95
C ASP A 10 -6.56 -9.66 -4.46
N GLU A 11 -7.40 -10.64 -4.10
CA GLU A 11 -7.79 -10.86 -2.71
C GLU A 11 -6.58 -11.23 -1.82
N GLU A 12 -5.59 -11.93 -2.39
CA GLU A 12 -4.40 -12.41 -1.68
C GLU A 12 -3.48 -11.28 -1.24
N ALA A 13 -3.51 -10.12 -1.91
CA ALA A 13 -2.79 -8.94 -1.44
C ALA A 13 -3.31 -8.41 -0.10
N SER A 14 -4.55 -8.70 0.30
CA SER A 14 -5.12 -8.17 1.55
C SER A 14 -4.42 -8.75 2.78
N THR A 15 -3.91 -7.87 3.65
CA THR A 15 -3.26 -8.25 4.91
C THR A 15 -4.07 -7.84 6.14
N VAL A 16 -5.32 -7.42 5.94
CA VAL A 16 -6.16 -6.86 7.01
C VAL A 16 -6.44 -7.88 8.11
N LYS A 17 -6.19 -7.46 9.36
CA LYS A 17 -6.49 -8.16 10.61
C LYS A 17 -7.39 -7.27 11.48
N ALA A 18 -7.95 -7.82 12.56
CA ALA A 18 -8.90 -7.10 13.43
C ALA A 18 -8.38 -5.76 14.00
N HIS A 19 -7.06 -5.62 14.11
CA HIS A 19 -6.38 -4.44 14.66
C HIS A 19 -5.47 -3.74 13.64
N SER A 20 -5.69 -3.98 12.35
CA SER A 20 -4.93 -3.27 11.30
C SER A 20 -5.16 -1.76 11.38
N PRO A 21 -4.12 -0.94 11.13
CA PRO A 21 -4.22 0.52 11.22
C PRO A 21 -5.16 1.12 10.16
N HIS A 22 -5.39 0.41 9.06
CA HIS A 22 -6.33 0.79 8.02
C HIS A 22 -7.07 -0.45 7.50
N PRO A 23 -8.34 -0.35 7.09
CA PRO A 23 -9.09 -1.51 6.63
C PRO A 23 -8.71 -1.97 5.20
N LEU A 24 -7.90 -1.17 4.48
CA LEU A 24 -7.33 -1.51 3.17
C LEU A 24 -5.82 -1.82 3.23
N MET A 25 -5.31 -2.29 4.38
CA MET A 25 -3.93 -2.77 4.44
C MET A 25 -3.74 -3.93 3.47
N HIS A 26 -2.68 -3.82 2.66
CA HIS A 26 -2.31 -4.82 1.66
C HIS A 26 -0.80 -4.81 1.39
N ARG A 27 -0.34 -5.86 0.74
CA ARG A 27 1.05 -6.07 0.36
C ARG A 27 1.10 -6.84 -0.96
N THR A 28 2.00 -6.44 -1.85
CA THR A 28 2.17 -7.04 -3.18
C THR A 28 3.64 -7.45 -3.39
N GLU A 29 3.87 -8.50 -4.17
CA GLU A 29 5.21 -8.89 -4.64
C GLU A 29 5.66 -7.99 -5.78
N SER A 30 5.90 -6.71 -5.47
CA SER A 30 6.24 -5.70 -6.45
C SER A 30 7.16 -4.62 -5.89
N VAL A 31 7.76 -3.87 -6.81
CA VAL A 31 8.31 -2.54 -6.52
C VAL A 31 7.40 -1.51 -7.14
N ASP A 32 6.85 -0.63 -6.30
CA ASP A 32 5.88 0.38 -6.73
C ASP A 32 6.47 1.79 -6.61
N TYR A 33 6.25 2.58 -7.67
CA TYR A 33 6.51 4.01 -7.67
C TYR A 33 5.18 4.75 -7.58
N GLY A 34 4.88 5.32 -6.41
CA GLY A 34 3.71 6.17 -6.18
C GLY A 34 4.09 7.64 -6.25
N ILE A 35 3.61 8.36 -7.26
CA ILE A 35 3.97 9.76 -7.51
C ILE A 35 2.72 10.62 -7.33
N VAL A 36 2.71 11.49 -6.33
CA VAL A 36 1.59 12.40 -6.09
C VAL A 36 1.64 13.55 -7.09
N ILE A 37 0.65 13.62 -7.97
CA ILE A 37 0.53 14.66 -9.00
C ILE A 37 -0.24 15.87 -8.45
N GLU A 38 -1.33 15.61 -7.72
CA GLU A 38 -2.26 16.64 -7.25
C GLU A 38 -2.93 16.20 -5.95
N GLY A 39 -3.23 17.15 -5.05
CA GLY A 39 -3.86 16.87 -3.75
C GLY A 39 -2.89 16.27 -2.73
N GLU A 40 -3.44 15.72 -1.65
CA GLU A 40 -2.67 15.13 -0.55
C GLU A 40 -3.15 13.71 -0.24
N LEU A 41 -2.21 12.83 0.11
CA LEU A 41 -2.49 11.43 0.45
C LEU A 41 -1.67 11.01 1.67
N THR A 42 -2.28 10.26 2.58
CA THR A 42 -1.56 9.64 3.70
C THR A 42 -1.18 8.21 3.32
N LEU A 43 0.12 7.90 3.33
CA LEU A 43 0.62 6.53 3.31
C LEU A 43 0.56 5.98 4.74
N VAL A 44 -0.22 4.93 4.94
CA VAL A 44 -0.33 4.22 6.23
C VAL A 44 0.53 2.97 6.14
N LEU A 45 1.43 2.78 7.11
CA LEU A 45 2.32 1.62 7.25
C LEU A 45 1.92 0.82 8.51
N ASP A 46 2.70 -0.21 8.85
CA ASP A 46 2.43 -1.04 10.04
C ASP A 46 2.44 -0.23 11.36
N ASP A 47 3.36 0.72 11.49
CA ASP A 47 3.63 1.44 12.75
C ASP A 47 3.70 2.98 12.61
N SER A 48 3.47 3.48 11.41
CA SER A 48 3.68 4.89 11.09
C SER A 48 2.78 5.36 9.93
N GLU A 49 2.64 6.68 9.83
CA GLU A 49 1.94 7.32 8.72
C GLU A 49 2.78 8.46 8.16
N VAL A 50 2.73 8.64 6.85
CA VAL A 50 3.47 9.69 6.15
C VAL A 50 2.51 10.49 5.29
N GLN A 51 2.44 11.80 5.51
CA GLN A 51 1.67 12.70 4.68
C GLN A 51 2.44 13.05 3.40
N LEU A 52 1.82 12.80 2.25
CA LEU A 52 2.38 13.05 0.93
C LEU A 52 1.67 14.22 0.28
N LYS A 53 2.46 15.05 -0.40
CA LYS A 53 2.03 16.26 -1.12
C LYS A 53 2.44 16.19 -2.59
N PRO A 54 1.93 17.05 -3.48
CA PRO A 54 2.32 17.05 -4.89
C PRO A 54 3.84 17.10 -5.05
N GLY A 55 4.38 16.23 -5.90
CA GLY A 55 5.82 16.02 -6.10
C GLY A 55 6.46 14.97 -5.19
N SER A 56 5.74 14.43 -4.20
CA SER A 56 6.24 13.31 -3.40
C SER A 56 6.33 12.05 -4.25
N VAL A 57 7.42 11.29 -4.07
CA VAL A 57 7.64 9.99 -4.70
C VAL A 57 7.85 8.94 -3.61
N VAL A 58 7.00 7.93 -3.58
CA VAL A 58 7.11 6.76 -2.73
C VAL A 58 7.74 5.64 -3.55
N VAL A 59 8.77 4.99 -2.99
CA VAL A 59 9.34 3.76 -3.52
C VAL A 59 8.96 2.62 -2.57
N GLN A 60 7.88 1.92 -2.89
CA GLN A 60 7.36 0.81 -2.10
C GLN A 60 8.10 -0.47 -2.51
N ARG A 61 8.81 -1.11 -1.59
CA ARG A 61 9.58 -2.34 -1.87
C ARG A 61 8.84 -3.54 -1.31
N GLY A 62 7.60 -3.72 -1.77
CA GLY A 62 6.65 -4.69 -1.26
C GLY A 62 6.28 -4.47 0.20
N SER A 63 6.36 -3.26 0.77
CA SER A 63 5.97 -2.99 2.16
C SER A 63 4.46 -3.13 2.38
N ASN A 64 4.06 -3.57 3.57
CA ASN A 64 2.65 -3.61 3.95
C ASN A 64 2.14 -2.18 4.13
N HIS A 65 1.05 -1.83 3.46
CA HIS A 65 0.61 -0.43 3.43
C HIS A 65 -0.88 -0.27 3.11
N ALA A 66 -1.37 0.95 3.30
CA ALA A 66 -2.63 1.42 2.76
C ALA A 66 -2.54 2.91 2.38
N TRP A 67 -3.56 3.36 1.64
CA TRP A 67 -3.70 4.76 1.24
C TRP A 67 -4.96 5.34 1.87
N ALA A 68 -4.81 6.47 2.57
CA ALA A 68 -5.93 7.19 3.16
C ALA A 68 -5.95 8.63 2.64
N ASN A 69 -7.01 9.01 1.94
CA ASN A 69 -7.25 10.42 1.61
C ASN A 69 -8.14 11.05 2.68
N ARG A 70 -7.51 11.87 3.54
CA ARG A 70 -8.19 12.56 4.65
C ARG A 70 -8.46 14.04 4.37
N SER A 71 -8.10 14.52 3.18
CA SER A 71 -8.15 15.95 2.82
C SER A 71 -9.57 16.45 2.52
N GLY A 72 -10.51 15.54 2.23
CA GLY A 72 -11.84 15.89 1.74
C GLY A 72 -11.84 16.43 0.30
N GLN A 73 -10.69 16.42 -0.39
CA GLN A 73 -10.54 16.80 -1.80
C GLN A 73 -9.99 15.63 -2.61
N PRO A 74 -10.22 15.58 -3.94
CA PRO A 74 -9.60 14.57 -4.79
C PRO A 74 -8.06 14.62 -4.70
N CYS A 75 -7.43 13.44 -4.71
CA CYS A 75 -5.98 13.30 -4.86
C CYS A 75 -5.70 12.44 -6.09
N ARG A 76 -4.70 12.84 -6.88
CA ARG A 76 -4.28 12.13 -8.08
C ARG A 76 -2.86 11.62 -7.91
N VAL A 77 -2.71 10.31 -8.07
CA VAL A 77 -1.43 9.62 -7.95
C VAL A 77 -1.20 8.79 -9.19
N LEU A 78 0.02 8.85 -9.74
CA LEU A 78 0.50 7.89 -10.73
C LEU A 78 1.16 6.74 -9.98
N PHE A 79 0.69 5.52 -10.24
CA PHE A 79 1.33 4.30 -9.78
C PHE A 79 1.97 3.56 -10.96
N VAL A 80 3.24 3.19 -10.81
CA VAL A 80 3.92 2.24 -11.67
C VAL A 80 4.31 1.05 -10.80
N LEU A 81 3.68 -0.10 -11.04
CA LEU A 81 3.96 -1.34 -10.31
C LEU A 81 4.81 -2.23 -11.21
N VAL A 82 5.96 -2.66 -10.70
CA VAL A 82 6.85 -3.59 -11.38
C VAL A 82 6.80 -4.91 -10.63
N ASP A 83 6.41 -5.97 -11.35
CA ASP A 83 6.35 -7.33 -10.82
C ASP A 83 7.71 -7.78 -10.24
N GLY A 84 7.67 -8.61 -9.22
CA GLY A 84 8.87 -9.06 -8.52
C GLY A 84 8.60 -10.27 -7.65
N ALA A 85 9.62 -10.63 -6.87
CA ALA A 85 9.52 -11.65 -5.85
C ALA A 85 10.13 -11.11 -4.55
N TYR A 86 9.61 -11.54 -3.41
CA TYR A 86 10.26 -11.23 -2.14
C TYR A 86 11.64 -11.89 -2.06
N GLU A 87 12.58 -11.19 -1.42
CA GLU A 87 13.85 -11.81 -1.06
C GLU A 87 13.59 -12.99 -0.10
N PRO A 88 14.30 -14.13 -0.23
CA PRO A 88 13.99 -15.36 0.51
C PRO A 88 13.85 -15.20 2.03
N SER A 89 14.69 -14.37 2.67
CA SER A 89 14.58 -14.15 4.11
C SER A 89 13.31 -13.39 4.50
N LEU A 90 12.89 -12.44 3.67
CA LEU A 90 11.63 -11.73 3.85
C LEU A 90 10.43 -12.66 3.61
N ALA A 91 10.45 -13.48 2.56
CA ALA A 91 9.39 -14.45 2.29
C ALA A 91 9.19 -15.42 3.48
N ALA A 92 10.30 -15.95 4.02
CA ALA A 92 10.28 -16.81 5.19
C ALA A 92 9.72 -16.09 6.44
N ALA A 93 10.09 -14.82 6.66
CA ALA A 93 9.58 -14.03 7.76
C ALA A 93 8.08 -13.74 7.66
N LEU A 94 7.55 -13.54 6.44
CA LEU A 94 6.12 -13.35 6.20
C LEU A 94 5.32 -14.64 6.41
N ALA A 95 5.84 -15.79 6.00
CA ALA A 95 5.19 -17.08 6.20
C ALA A 95 5.05 -17.49 7.67
N ALA A 96 5.86 -16.90 8.56
CA ALA A 96 5.84 -17.16 9.99
C ALA A 96 4.89 -16.24 10.81
N ARG A 97 4.17 -15.31 10.15
CA ARG A 97 3.34 -14.25 10.78
C ARG A 97 1.85 -14.57 10.90
#